data_AF-A0A9D8GC33-F1
#
_entry.id   AF-A0A9D8GC33-F1
#
_cell.length_a   1.000
_cell.length_b   1.000
_cell.length_c   1.000
_cell.angle_alpha   90.00
_cell.angle_beta   90.00
_cell.angle_gamma   90.00
#
_symmetry.space_group_name_H-M   'P 1'
#
loop_
_entity.id
_entity.type
_entity.pdbx_description
1 polymer ?
#
loop_
_entity_poly.entity_id
_entity_poly.type
_entity_poly.pdbx_seq_one_letter_code
_entity_poly.pdbx_strand_id
1 'polypeptide(L)'
;RQWEEVFDGLARLRKEEGIDLDFVMQVDVTAYKIPNFVKKAAEAGCTSVFVGIESFNPDTLKEIRKKQNLPEDYAAMVEAWHSAGVHIHASYIIGFPNDTYESAMEAVDRLANELKADQASFFMLTPLPGSRDWDDMVAAGVPLDEDFNRYDSSHALMDHPRMSREQWLAAYRDAWKRFYSFENMKAVLLRSSIHSYWGLIYGFIWYRAAMLEGIHPMLIGFFRLKDRAERRPGYAIDSRWAHFRKRSREVRSYLRAWLGLFFEMQELWLQTRIPAESLRVRALRKHLGGYATGVKRSLRSAQERLHTTVGYMRDVVMHNAESLLTTLRSPKLPDASKRIRKTGLLWWHRLLEKIHVLSVRGISTRRNLDHFWKETILNLRRRNYWRINPFKVFWNFLRDLRLSFSFTLFMLGERVF
;
A
#
# COMPACT_ATOMS: atom_id res chain seq x y z
N ARG A 1 32.81 -7.23 -15.64
CA ARG A 1 32.82 -7.12 -17.12
C ARG A 1 31.75 -7.96 -17.83
N GLN A 2 30.97 -8.79 -17.12
CA GLN A 2 29.96 -9.68 -17.76
C GLN A 2 28.51 -9.14 -17.73
N TRP A 3 28.27 -7.93 -17.22
CA TRP A 3 26.90 -7.39 -17.09
C TRP A 3 26.19 -7.27 -18.44
N GLU A 4 26.93 -6.97 -19.51
CA GLU A 4 26.38 -6.74 -20.84
C GLU A 4 25.80 -8.02 -21.44
N GLU A 5 26.55 -9.13 -21.39
CA GLU A 5 26.08 -10.45 -21.84
C GLU A 5 24.86 -10.93 -21.04
N VAL A 6 24.83 -10.64 -19.72
CA VAL A 6 23.68 -10.97 -18.87
C VAL A 6 22.45 -10.17 -19.30
N PHE A 7 22.56 -8.85 -19.46
CA PHE A 7 21.43 -8.02 -19.89
C PHE A 7 20.95 -8.36 -21.30
N ASP A 8 21.86 -8.65 -22.23
CA ASP A 8 21.49 -9.06 -23.58
C ASP A 8 20.76 -10.42 -23.56
N GLY A 9 21.20 -11.35 -22.71
CA GLY A 9 20.51 -12.61 -22.48
C GLY A 9 19.10 -12.43 -21.93
N LEU A 10 18.94 -11.60 -20.90
CA LEU A 10 17.62 -11.30 -20.31
C LEU A 10 16.70 -10.59 -21.31
N ALA A 11 17.23 -9.62 -22.07
CA ALA A 11 16.48 -8.93 -23.10
C ALA A 11 16.02 -9.89 -24.21
N ARG A 12 16.85 -10.88 -24.59
CA ARG A 12 16.49 -11.93 -25.53
C ARG A 12 15.34 -12.79 -25.00
N LEU A 13 15.41 -13.26 -23.75
CA LEU A 13 14.34 -14.03 -23.11
C LEU A 13 12.99 -13.29 -23.15
N ARG A 14 12.99 -11.98 -22.89
CA ARG A 14 11.77 -11.17 -22.93
C ARG A 14 11.24 -10.98 -24.35
N LYS A 15 12.12 -10.61 -25.30
CA LYS A 15 11.71 -10.23 -26.67
C LYS A 15 11.40 -11.42 -27.58
N GLU A 16 12.19 -12.50 -27.49
CA GLU A 16 12.12 -13.64 -28.41
C GLU A 16 11.30 -14.79 -27.82
N GLU A 17 11.46 -15.06 -26.52
CA GLU A 17 10.78 -16.18 -25.84
C GLU A 17 9.50 -15.75 -25.12
N GLY A 18 9.23 -14.44 -25.04
CA GLY A 18 8.03 -13.89 -24.43
C GLY A 18 7.95 -14.12 -22.91
N ILE A 19 9.09 -14.30 -22.24
CA ILE A 19 9.14 -14.49 -20.79
C ILE A 19 8.87 -13.15 -20.12
N ASP A 20 7.80 -13.07 -19.33
CA ASP A 20 7.49 -11.93 -18.48
C ASP A 20 8.45 -11.92 -17.28
N LEU A 21 9.50 -11.11 -17.39
CA LEU A 21 10.56 -10.97 -16.41
C LEU A 21 10.82 -9.49 -16.16
N ASP A 22 10.71 -9.11 -14.90
CA ASP A 22 11.14 -7.81 -14.39
C ASP A 22 12.03 -8.01 -13.15
N PHE A 23 12.97 -7.08 -12.94
CA PHE A 23 13.84 -7.11 -11.77
C PHE A 23 14.16 -5.71 -11.24
N VAL A 24 14.62 -5.69 -9.99
CA VAL A 24 15.18 -4.51 -9.32
C VAL A 24 16.65 -4.81 -9.05
N MET A 25 17.51 -3.81 -9.18
CA MET A 25 18.94 -3.97 -8.90
C MET A 25 19.49 -2.84 -8.05
N GLN A 26 20.55 -3.11 -7.30
CA GLN A 26 21.30 -2.09 -6.58
C GLN A 26 22.48 -1.62 -7.43
N VAL A 27 22.67 -0.31 -7.52
CA VAL A 27 23.75 0.31 -8.29
C VAL A 27 24.40 1.46 -7.54
N ASP A 28 25.65 1.74 -7.84
CA ASP A 28 26.32 2.97 -7.44
C ASP A 28 25.79 4.17 -8.25
N VAL A 29 25.90 5.37 -7.68
CA VAL A 29 25.50 6.63 -8.33
C VAL A 29 26.15 6.82 -9.69
N THR A 30 27.38 6.33 -9.91
CA THR A 30 28.12 6.50 -11.17
C THR A 30 27.75 5.50 -12.26
N ALA A 31 26.88 4.51 -11.99
CA ALA A 31 26.55 3.45 -12.95
C ALA A 31 25.96 3.98 -14.27
N TYR A 32 25.26 5.12 -14.23
CA TYR A 32 24.72 5.76 -15.44
C TYR A 32 25.80 6.23 -16.44
N LYS A 33 27.04 6.44 -15.98
CA LYS A 33 28.17 6.84 -16.82
C LYS A 33 28.72 5.67 -17.65
N ILE A 34 28.38 4.43 -17.29
CA ILE A 34 28.81 3.25 -18.04
C ILE A 34 28.06 3.24 -19.38
N PRO A 35 28.77 3.26 -20.52
CA PRO A 35 28.14 3.28 -21.84
C PRO A 35 27.12 2.15 -22.00
N ASN A 36 25.93 2.48 -22.53
CA ASN A 36 24.81 1.58 -22.77
C ASN A 36 24.19 0.88 -21.54
N PHE A 37 24.75 1.05 -20.33
CA PHE A 37 24.33 0.30 -19.15
C PHE A 37 22.86 0.50 -18.80
N VAL A 38 22.43 1.76 -18.67
CA VAL A 38 21.05 2.13 -18.33
C VAL A 38 20.06 1.61 -19.37
N LYS A 39 20.37 1.80 -20.66
CA LYS A 39 19.53 1.34 -21.76
C LYS A 39 19.38 -0.18 -21.75
N LYS A 40 20.49 -0.92 -21.64
CA LYS A 40 20.48 -2.39 -21.63
C LYS A 40 19.79 -2.95 -20.40
N ALA A 41 19.96 -2.32 -19.24
CA ALA A 41 19.25 -2.70 -18.02
C ALA A 41 17.73 -2.59 -18.19
N ALA A 42 17.25 -1.48 -18.76
CA ALA A 42 15.82 -1.28 -19.03
C ALA A 42 15.28 -2.32 -20.03
N GLU A 43 16.01 -2.59 -21.12
CA GLU A 43 15.64 -3.62 -22.10
C GLU A 43 15.60 -5.03 -21.49
N ALA A 44 16.50 -5.31 -20.55
CA ALA A 44 16.56 -6.57 -19.81
C ALA A 44 15.42 -6.77 -18.80
N GLY A 45 14.63 -5.73 -18.50
CA GLY A 45 13.52 -5.80 -17.54
C GLY A 45 13.80 -5.13 -16.19
N CYS A 46 14.82 -4.28 -16.10
CA CYS A 46 15.00 -3.47 -14.90
C CYS A 46 13.85 -2.46 -14.77
N THR A 47 13.08 -2.55 -13.68
CA THR A 47 11.95 -1.64 -13.41
C THR A 47 12.30 -0.57 -12.39
N SER A 48 13.26 -0.84 -11.50
CA SER A 48 13.72 0.10 -10.48
C SER A 48 15.18 -0.16 -10.13
N VAL A 49 15.88 0.92 -9.78
CA VAL A 49 17.24 0.86 -9.24
C VAL A 49 17.28 1.36 -7.80
N PHE A 50 17.92 0.58 -6.92
CA PHE A 50 18.23 0.98 -5.55
C PHE A 50 19.58 1.68 -5.52
N VAL A 51 19.58 2.98 -5.19
CA VAL A 51 20.78 3.82 -5.22
C VAL A 51 21.02 4.41 -3.84
N GLY A 52 22.21 4.18 -3.29
CA GLY A 52 22.66 4.83 -2.06
C GLY A 52 22.94 6.31 -2.32
N ILE A 53 22.17 7.20 -1.70
CA ILE A 53 22.45 8.63 -1.62
C ILE A 53 23.07 8.88 -0.24
N GLU A 54 24.40 9.01 -0.17
CA GLU A 54 25.12 9.02 1.12
C GLU A 54 24.77 10.24 1.97
N SER A 55 24.89 11.44 1.39
CA SER A 55 24.57 12.69 2.08
C SER A 55 24.47 13.82 1.07
N PHE A 56 23.77 14.88 1.48
CA PHE A 56 23.78 16.18 0.80
C PHE A 56 24.70 17.19 1.50
N ASN A 57 25.21 16.86 2.70
CA ASN A 57 26.11 17.70 3.46
C ASN A 57 27.56 17.45 2.98
N PRO A 58 28.25 18.45 2.40
CA PRO A 58 29.62 18.30 1.92
C PRO A 58 30.61 17.84 3.00
N ASP A 59 30.41 18.24 4.26
CA ASP A 59 31.33 17.85 5.34
C ASP A 59 31.12 16.38 5.73
N THR A 60 29.88 15.90 5.75
CA THR A 60 29.56 14.48 5.88
C THR A 60 30.16 13.68 4.71
N LEU A 61 30.10 14.18 3.47
CA LEU A 61 30.69 13.52 2.31
C LEU A 61 32.22 13.45 2.33
N LYS A 62 32.91 14.42 2.95
CA LYS A 62 34.38 14.35 3.12
C LYS A 62 34.78 13.25 4.11
N GLU A 63 33.98 13.05 5.15
CA GLU A 63 34.21 12.02 6.17
C GLU A 63 33.87 10.62 5.64
N ILE A 64 32.75 10.50 4.90
CA ILE A 64 32.38 9.29 4.20
C ILE A 64 33.31 9.14 2.99
N ARG A 65 34.39 8.38 3.13
CA ARG A 65 35.45 8.19 2.11
C ARG A 65 35.00 7.49 0.80
N LYS A 66 33.72 7.57 0.42
CA LYS A 66 33.13 7.08 -0.83
C LYS A 66 33.26 8.14 -1.92
N LYS A 67 34.27 7.99 -2.77
CA LYS A 67 34.57 8.92 -3.88
C LYS A 67 33.50 8.94 -4.98
N GLN A 68 32.62 7.95 -5.02
CA GLN A 68 31.61 7.78 -6.06
C GLN A 68 30.28 8.52 -5.81
N ASN A 69 30.09 9.14 -4.64
CA ASN A 69 28.83 9.76 -4.26
C ASN A 69 28.95 11.30 -4.28
N LEU A 70 28.92 11.87 -5.49
CA LEU A 70 29.04 13.32 -5.72
C LEU A 70 27.65 13.92 -5.96
N PRO A 71 27.19 14.91 -5.18
CA PRO A 71 25.89 15.55 -5.36
C PRO A 71 25.64 16.11 -6.76
N GLU A 72 26.72 16.50 -7.44
CA GLU A 72 26.73 17.00 -8.82
C GLU A 72 26.21 15.97 -9.83
N ASP A 73 26.45 14.67 -9.57
CA ASP A 73 26.07 13.58 -10.46
C ASP A 73 24.59 13.16 -10.28
N TYR A 74 23.93 13.54 -9.18
CA TYR A 74 22.62 13.00 -8.84
C TYR A 74 21.54 13.36 -9.85
N ALA A 75 21.52 14.61 -10.34
CA ALA A 75 20.51 15.06 -11.30
C ALA A 75 20.65 14.32 -12.64
N ALA A 76 21.88 14.17 -13.14
CA ALA A 76 22.16 13.46 -14.38
C ALA A 76 21.90 11.95 -14.25
N MET A 77 22.24 11.36 -13.11
CA MET A 77 21.91 9.97 -12.78
C MET A 77 20.40 9.75 -12.80
N VAL A 78 19.65 10.65 -12.16
CA VAL A 78 18.19 10.58 -12.12
C VAL A 78 17.59 10.64 -13.52
N GLU A 79 18.00 11.65 -14.29
CA GLU A 79 17.50 11.87 -15.64
C GLU A 79 17.79 10.67 -16.56
N ALA A 80 18.97 10.04 -16.43
CA ALA A 80 19.33 8.88 -17.22
C ALA A 80 18.38 7.69 -16.98
N TRP A 81 18.13 7.33 -15.71
CA TRP A 81 17.24 6.22 -15.35
C TRP A 81 15.78 6.51 -15.71
N HIS A 82 15.29 7.71 -15.41
CA HIS A 82 13.92 8.13 -15.74
C HIS A 82 13.68 8.15 -17.25
N SER A 83 14.66 8.60 -18.04
CA SER A 83 14.58 8.59 -19.52
C SER A 83 14.49 7.17 -20.10
N ALA A 84 15.00 6.17 -19.38
CA ALA A 84 14.88 4.77 -19.74
C ALA A 84 13.62 4.09 -19.16
N GLY A 85 12.77 4.84 -18.45
CA GLY A 85 11.55 4.31 -17.82
C GLY A 85 11.79 3.50 -16.54
N VAL A 86 12.97 3.64 -15.93
CA VAL A 86 13.38 2.93 -14.71
C VAL A 86 13.21 3.85 -13.50
N HIS A 87 12.55 3.36 -12.45
CA HIS A 87 12.32 4.13 -11.21
C HIS A 87 13.55 4.19 -10.34
N ILE A 88 13.60 5.21 -9.49
CA ILE A 88 14.68 5.40 -8.53
C ILE A 88 14.16 5.16 -7.13
N HIS A 89 14.75 4.16 -6.49
CA HIS A 89 14.62 3.90 -5.07
C HIS A 89 15.88 4.41 -4.36
N ALA A 90 15.78 5.60 -3.76
CA ALA A 90 16.88 6.18 -3.01
C ALA A 90 17.04 5.51 -1.64
N SER A 91 18.28 5.31 -1.20
CA SER A 91 18.61 4.91 0.17
C SER A 91 19.35 6.05 0.85
N TYR A 92 18.97 6.38 2.08
CA TYR A 92 19.58 7.47 2.83
C TYR A 92 19.82 7.07 4.29
N ILE A 93 21.03 7.28 4.79
CA ILE A 93 21.41 7.03 6.17
C ILE A 93 21.35 8.35 6.94
N ILE A 94 20.70 8.33 8.10
CA ILE A 94 20.56 9.46 9.01
C ILE A 94 21.41 9.19 10.25
N GLY A 95 22.20 10.17 10.67
CA GLY A 95 22.93 10.15 11.93
C GLY A 95 24.44 10.02 11.78
N PHE A 96 24.98 10.49 10.64
CA PHE A 96 26.41 10.77 10.57
C PHE A 96 26.78 11.91 11.53
N PRO A 97 28.02 12.00 12.03
CA PRO A 97 28.42 12.96 13.07
C PRO A 97 28.04 14.43 12.81
N ASN A 98 27.98 14.84 11.54
CA ASN A 98 27.62 16.20 11.14
C ASN A 98 26.13 16.41 10.80
N ASP A 99 25.30 15.37 10.91
CA ASP A 99 23.87 15.48 10.68
C ASP A 99 23.19 16.19 11.85
N THR A 100 22.17 16.99 11.53
CA THR A 100 21.19 17.50 12.50
C THR A 100 19.78 17.05 12.08
N TYR A 101 18.79 17.29 12.93
CA TYR A 101 17.40 17.05 12.56
C TYR A 101 17.01 17.83 11.28
N GLU A 102 17.43 19.09 11.21
CA GLU A 102 17.15 20.00 10.10
C GLU A 102 17.81 19.53 8.81
N SER A 103 19.10 19.13 8.86
CA SER A 103 19.80 18.64 7.67
C SER A 103 19.19 17.34 7.15
N ALA A 104 18.72 16.46 8.04
CA ALA A 104 18.01 15.24 7.65
C ALA A 104 16.67 15.56 6.97
N MET A 105 15.91 16.54 7.46
CA MET A 105 14.65 16.95 6.83
C MET A 105 14.87 17.66 5.51
N GLU A 106 15.90 18.49 5.40
CA GLU A 106 16.31 19.12 4.14
C GLU A 106 16.69 18.05 3.12
N ALA A 107 17.50 17.07 3.49
CA ALA A 107 17.86 15.95 2.61
C ALA A 107 16.61 15.22 2.08
N VAL A 108 15.61 14.96 2.94
CA VAL A 108 14.34 14.34 2.52
C VAL A 108 13.59 15.19 1.51
N ASP A 109 13.54 16.52 1.71
CA ASP A 109 12.92 17.44 0.75
C ASP A 109 13.67 17.45 -0.58
N ARG A 110 15.00 17.41 -0.55
CA ARG A 110 15.83 17.36 -1.77
C ARG A 110 15.63 16.04 -2.52
N LEU A 111 15.57 14.90 -1.82
CA LEU A 111 15.22 13.61 -2.43
C LEU A 111 13.86 13.66 -3.14
N ALA A 112 12.86 14.26 -2.50
CA ALA A 112 11.49 14.33 -3.03
C ALA A 112 11.34 15.35 -4.18
N ASN A 113 11.87 16.56 -4.01
CA ASN A 113 11.55 17.70 -4.87
C ASN A 113 12.63 17.96 -5.94
N GLU A 114 13.91 17.79 -5.59
CA GLU A 114 15.03 18.05 -6.51
C GLU A 114 15.35 16.79 -7.31
N LEU A 115 15.68 15.69 -6.61
CA LEU A 115 16.01 14.42 -7.26
C LEU A 115 14.79 13.67 -7.76
N LYS A 116 13.59 14.01 -7.29
CA LYS A 116 12.34 13.34 -7.69
C LYS A 116 12.44 11.82 -7.57
N ALA A 117 13.03 11.33 -6.48
CA ALA A 117 13.07 9.90 -6.19
C ALA A 117 11.64 9.35 -6.12
N ASP A 118 11.43 8.17 -6.68
CA ASP A 118 10.10 7.54 -6.76
C ASP A 118 9.78 6.77 -5.48
N GLN A 119 10.81 6.21 -4.86
CA GLN A 119 10.77 5.57 -3.55
C GLN A 119 12.01 5.96 -2.75
N ALA A 120 11.90 5.91 -1.42
CA ALA A 120 13.04 6.11 -0.53
C ALA A 120 13.03 5.15 0.66
N SER A 121 14.20 4.68 1.05
CA SER A 121 14.44 3.96 2.30
C SER A 121 15.40 4.74 3.19
N PHE A 122 14.95 5.01 4.42
CA PHE A 122 15.72 5.72 5.43
C PHE A 122 16.23 4.74 6.47
N PHE A 123 17.46 4.95 6.92
CA PHE A 123 18.13 4.11 7.92
C PHE A 123 18.76 4.98 8.99
N MET A 124 18.88 4.46 10.20
CA MET A 124 19.75 5.04 11.22
C MET A 124 21.16 4.46 11.07
N LEU A 125 22.19 5.32 11.10
CA LEU A 125 23.58 4.88 11.10
C LEU A 125 23.77 3.80 12.18
N THR A 126 24.20 2.63 11.74
CA THR A 126 24.36 1.44 12.59
C THR A 126 25.73 0.84 12.30
N PRO A 127 26.69 1.01 13.23
CA PRO A 127 27.99 0.34 13.10
C PRO A 127 27.78 -1.15 13.31
N LEU A 128 27.91 -1.94 12.24
CA LEU A 128 27.71 -3.39 12.31
C LEU A 128 29.02 -4.06 12.71
N PRO A 129 29.02 -5.06 13.62
CA PRO A 129 30.23 -5.78 13.98
C PRO A 129 31.01 -6.29 12.77
N GLY A 130 32.29 -5.92 12.69
CA GLY A 130 33.19 -6.25 11.58
C GLY A 130 33.18 -5.23 10.43
N SER A 131 32.40 -4.16 10.52
CA SER A 131 32.54 -3.01 9.64
C SER A 131 33.66 -2.08 10.10
N ARG A 132 34.20 -1.28 9.19
CA ARG A 132 35.31 -0.36 9.51
C ARG A 132 34.91 0.68 10.55
N ASP A 133 33.70 1.22 10.45
CA ASP A 133 33.14 2.18 11.40
C ASP A 133 32.95 1.56 12.79
N TRP A 134 32.59 0.28 12.88
CA TRP A 134 32.59 -0.45 14.15
C TRP A 134 34.00 -0.53 14.75
N ASP A 135 34.99 -0.97 13.96
CA ASP A 135 36.36 -1.11 14.43
C ASP A 135 36.95 0.23 14.90
N ASP A 136 36.73 1.31 14.12
CA ASP A 136 37.18 2.66 14.45
C ASP A 136 36.52 3.16 15.75
N MET A 137 35.21 2.89 15.97
CA MET A 137 34.48 3.28 17.18
C MET A 137 34.91 2.50 18.42
N VAL A 138 35.09 1.19 18.30
CA VAL A 138 35.57 0.34 19.41
C VAL A 138 36.99 0.76 19.80
N ALA A 139 37.86 1.00 18.82
CA ALA A 139 39.22 1.48 19.08
C ALA A 139 39.24 2.86 19.76
N ALA A 140 38.28 3.72 19.43
CA ALA A 140 38.11 5.04 20.07
C ALA A 140 37.40 4.97 21.45
N GLY A 141 36.98 3.79 21.91
CA GLY A 141 36.28 3.62 23.18
C GLY A 141 34.87 4.23 23.20
N VAL A 142 34.21 4.35 22.04
CA VAL A 142 32.84 4.86 21.96
C VAL A 142 31.88 3.86 22.61
N PRO A 143 31.04 4.27 23.58
CA PRO A 143 30.04 3.37 24.16
C PRO A 143 28.96 2.99 23.13
N LEU A 144 28.91 1.71 22.79
CA LEU A 144 27.92 1.11 21.89
C LEU A 144 26.89 0.29 22.68
N ASP A 145 25.68 0.17 22.14
CA ASP A 145 24.59 -0.61 22.74
C ASP A 145 24.97 -2.10 22.83
N GLU A 146 24.79 -2.71 24.00
CA GLU A 146 25.15 -4.11 24.24
C GLU A 146 24.11 -5.10 23.68
N ASP A 147 22.86 -4.66 23.45
CA ASP A 147 21.83 -5.53 22.87
C ASP A 147 21.95 -5.56 21.34
N PHE A 148 22.66 -6.57 20.85
CA PHE A 148 22.80 -6.84 19.41
C PHE A 148 21.46 -6.98 18.65
N ASN A 149 20.34 -7.25 19.33
CA ASN A 149 19.02 -7.27 18.70
C ASN A 149 18.51 -5.88 18.28
N ARG A 150 19.21 -4.82 18.66
CA ARG A 150 18.88 -3.43 18.28
C ARG A 150 19.64 -2.99 17.02
N TYR A 151 20.59 -3.78 16.54
CA TYR A 151 21.41 -3.50 15.35
C TYR A 151 20.63 -3.80 14.06
N ASP A 152 19.49 -3.13 13.91
CA ASP A 152 18.51 -3.36 12.85
C ASP A 152 18.36 -2.16 11.89
N SER A 153 19.31 -1.21 11.95
CA SER A 153 19.29 0.04 11.16
C SER A 153 18.10 0.96 11.44
N SER A 154 17.41 0.80 12.58
CA SER A 154 16.26 1.62 12.98
C SER A 154 16.29 2.09 14.44
N HIS A 155 17.41 1.90 15.13
CA HIS A 155 17.64 2.34 16.51
C HIS A 155 18.93 3.14 16.64
N ALA A 156 18.95 4.08 17.58
CA ALA A 156 20.17 4.73 18.03
C ALA A 156 20.95 3.75 18.93
N LEU A 157 22.18 3.44 18.54
CA LEU A 157 23.08 2.49 19.21
C LEU A 157 24.23 3.16 19.95
N MET A 158 24.37 4.47 19.77
CA MET A 158 25.43 5.29 20.34
C MET A 158 24.89 6.69 20.57
N ASP A 159 25.67 7.51 21.27
CA ASP A 159 25.36 8.93 21.44
C ASP A 159 25.79 9.70 20.20
N HIS A 160 24.90 10.58 19.73
CA HIS A 160 25.14 11.39 18.55
C HIS A 160 25.67 12.77 18.99
N PRO A 161 26.74 13.31 18.37
CA PRO A 161 27.38 14.54 18.83
C PRO A 161 26.49 15.79 18.75
N ARG A 162 25.46 15.77 17.90
CA ARG A 162 24.56 16.92 17.64
C ARG A 162 23.08 16.65 17.91
N MET A 163 22.71 15.43 18.28
CA MET A 163 21.30 15.04 18.46
C MET A 163 21.17 14.19 19.71
N SER A 164 20.11 14.40 20.49
CA SER A 164 19.71 13.39 21.47
C SER A 164 19.21 12.13 20.75
N ARG A 165 19.18 10.98 21.45
CA ARG A 165 18.65 9.73 20.89
C ARG A 165 17.19 9.89 20.46
N GLU A 166 16.39 10.67 21.19
CA GLU A 166 15.01 10.99 20.85
C GLU A 166 14.92 11.85 19.60
N GLN A 167 15.78 12.87 19.46
CA GLN A 167 15.83 13.73 18.28
C GLN A 167 16.23 12.93 17.03
N TRP A 168 17.22 12.03 17.14
CA TRP A 168 17.65 11.19 16.04
C TRP A 168 16.55 10.19 15.62
N LEU A 169 15.89 9.55 16.58
CA LEU A 169 14.74 8.68 16.31
C LEU A 169 13.57 9.46 15.68
N ALA A 170 13.34 10.71 16.12
CA ALA A 170 12.35 11.59 15.53
C ALA A 170 12.70 11.94 14.07
N ALA A 171 13.96 12.30 13.78
CA ALA A 171 14.45 12.56 12.42
C ALA A 171 14.18 11.35 11.51
N TYR A 172 14.54 10.15 11.96
CA TYR A 172 14.26 8.91 11.22
C TYR A 172 12.77 8.71 10.94
N ARG A 173 11.89 8.83 11.95
CA ARG A 173 10.44 8.64 11.78
C ARG A 173 9.80 9.70 10.90
N ASP A 174 10.25 10.95 11.03
CA ASP A 174 9.70 12.07 10.29
C ASP A 174 10.17 12.07 8.83
N ALA A 175 11.37 11.53 8.54
CA ALA A 175 11.83 11.33 7.17
C ALA A 175 10.85 10.46 6.37
N TRP A 176 10.43 9.32 6.95
CA TRP A 176 9.42 8.46 6.33
C TRP A 176 8.08 9.18 6.12
N LYS A 177 7.57 9.90 7.12
CA LYS A 177 6.28 10.62 7.02
C LYS A 177 6.34 11.74 5.98
N ARG A 178 7.45 12.46 5.91
CA ARG A 178 7.66 13.60 5.02
C ARG A 178 7.79 13.13 3.57
N PHE A 179 8.62 12.11 3.31
CA PHE A 179 8.77 11.53 1.98
C PHE A 179 7.47 10.85 1.49
N TYR A 180 6.81 10.05 2.32
CA TYR A 180 5.54 9.38 1.95
C TYR A 180 4.30 10.19 2.35
N SER A 181 4.43 11.52 2.31
CA SER A 181 3.29 12.44 2.41
C SER A 181 2.37 12.27 1.20
N PHE A 182 1.09 12.60 1.39
CA PHE A 182 0.09 12.47 0.32
C PHE A 182 0.50 13.23 -0.95
N GLU A 183 1.01 14.45 -0.80
CA GLU A 183 1.41 15.30 -1.93
C GLU A 183 2.64 14.74 -2.66
N ASN A 184 3.64 14.21 -1.96
CA ASN A 184 4.79 13.62 -2.64
C ASN A 184 4.43 12.32 -3.34
N MET A 185 3.65 11.42 -2.70
CA MET A 185 3.14 10.21 -3.35
C MET A 185 2.33 10.54 -4.61
N LYS A 186 1.53 11.61 -4.57
CA LYS A 186 0.79 12.11 -5.72
C LYS A 186 1.73 12.61 -6.82
N ALA A 187 2.73 13.41 -6.47
CA ALA A 187 3.73 13.91 -7.42
C ALA A 187 4.49 12.77 -8.10
N VAL A 188 4.80 11.68 -7.37
CA VAL A 188 5.40 10.45 -7.92
C VAL A 188 4.48 9.77 -8.92
N LEU A 189 3.21 9.56 -8.57
CA LEU A 189 2.28 8.87 -9.47
C LEU A 189 1.97 9.67 -10.73
N LEU A 190 1.90 11.01 -10.64
CA LEU A 190 1.62 11.88 -11.79
C LEU A 190 2.72 11.85 -12.86
N ARG A 191 3.96 11.51 -12.48
CA ARG A 191 5.07 11.32 -13.43
C ARG A 191 5.34 9.86 -13.79
N SER A 192 4.67 8.92 -13.12
CA SER A 192 4.87 7.48 -13.34
C SER A 192 4.24 6.98 -14.64
N SER A 193 4.79 5.89 -15.17
CA SER A 193 4.24 5.22 -16.36
C SER A 193 3.07 4.29 -15.98
N ILE A 194 2.24 3.92 -16.97
CA ILE A 194 1.14 2.97 -16.77
C ILE A 194 1.59 1.56 -16.34
N HIS A 195 2.83 1.19 -16.62
CA HIS A 195 3.40 -0.10 -16.26
C HIS A 195 3.82 -0.16 -14.79
N SER A 196 4.10 0.99 -14.17
CA SER A 196 4.67 1.04 -12.82
C SER A 196 3.78 1.72 -11.80
N TYR A 197 2.73 2.40 -12.28
CA TYR A 197 1.77 3.12 -11.46
C TYR A 197 1.22 2.29 -10.28
N TRP A 198 0.80 1.07 -10.55
CA TRP A 198 0.21 0.20 -9.52
C TRP A 198 1.29 -0.44 -8.64
N GLY A 199 2.43 -0.86 -9.20
CA GLY A 199 3.62 -1.21 -8.42
C GLY A 199 4.03 -0.13 -7.40
N LEU A 200 3.98 1.15 -7.78
CA LEU A 200 4.24 2.28 -6.88
C LEU A 200 3.14 2.42 -5.81
N ILE A 201 1.86 2.29 -6.17
CA ILE A 201 0.76 2.27 -5.18
C ILE A 201 0.95 1.13 -4.16
N TYR A 202 1.33 -0.06 -4.62
CA TYR A 202 1.62 -1.19 -3.73
C TYR A 202 2.80 -0.92 -2.82
N GLY A 203 3.87 -0.32 -3.34
CA GLY A 203 4.99 0.16 -2.56
C GLY A 203 4.53 1.16 -1.50
N PHE A 204 3.71 2.16 -1.86
CA PHE A 204 3.20 3.13 -0.90
C PHE A 204 2.33 2.48 0.17
N ILE A 205 1.44 1.56 -0.19
CA ILE A 205 0.67 0.79 0.80
C ILE A 205 1.61 0.09 1.77
N TRP A 206 2.67 -0.55 1.27
CA TRP A 206 3.66 -1.24 2.09
C TRP A 206 4.40 -0.30 3.05
N TYR A 207 4.99 0.78 2.53
CA TYR A 207 5.72 1.77 3.33
C TYR A 207 4.83 2.49 4.35
N ARG A 208 3.61 2.86 3.95
CA ARG A 208 2.62 3.47 4.85
C ARG A 208 2.18 2.49 5.94
N ALA A 209 1.95 1.22 5.62
CA ALA A 209 1.61 0.19 6.60
C ALA A 209 2.73 -0.02 7.62
N ALA A 210 3.99 -0.04 7.18
CA ALA A 210 5.15 -0.14 8.04
C ALA A 210 5.20 0.98 9.09
N MET A 211 5.00 2.22 8.66
CA MET A 211 4.94 3.37 9.55
C MET A 211 3.81 3.30 10.57
N LEU A 212 2.65 2.73 10.20
CA LEU A 212 1.52 2.55 11.12
C LEU A 212 1.84 1.57 12.26
N GLU A 213 2.70 0.58 12.02
CA GLU A 213 3.22 -0.31 13.07
C GLU A 213 4.45 0.24 13.80
N GLY A 214 5.09 1.28 13.25
CA GLY A 214 6.32 1.87 13.80
C GLY A 214 7.55 0.98 13.59
N ILE A 215 7.59 0.23 12.50
CA ILE A 215 8.65 -0.75 12.18
C ILE A 215 9.27 -0.38 10.84
N HIS A 216 10.57 -0.67 10.67
CA HIS A 216 11.22 -0.51 9.38
C HIS A 216 10.50 -1.35 8.31
N PRO A 217 10.22 -0.82 7.10
CA PRO A 217 9.46 -1.52 6.06
C PRO A 217 10.04 -2.85 5.59
N MET A 218 11.35 -3.07 5.77
CA MET A 218 11.98 -4.36 5.46
C MET A 218 11.77 -5.44 6.52
N LEU A 219 11.22 -5.08 7.69
CA LEU A 219 11.01 -6.00 8.82
C LEU A 219 9.52 -6.32 9.05
N ILE A 220 8.64 -5.95 8.11
CA ILE A 220 7.19 -6.05 8.26
C ILE A 220 6.56 -6.84 7.10
N GLY A 221 5.31 -7.26 7.28
CA GLY A 221 4.41 -7.72 6.22
C GLY A 221 3.04 -7.04 6.34
N PHE A 222 2.09 -7.43 5.50
CA PHE A 222 0.73 -6.85 5.54
C PHE A 222 -0.01 -7.09 6.87
N PHE A 223 0.30 -8.18 7.57
CA PHE A 223 -0.23 -8.47 8.90
C PHE A 223 0.78 -9.31 9.67
N ARG A 224 1.23 -8.82 10.83
CA ARG A 224 2.13 -9.60 11.68
C ARG A 224 1.38 -10.65 12.46
N LEU A 225 1.73 -11.91 12.24
CA LEU A 225 1.41 -12.98 13.17
C LEU A 225 2.33 -12.80 14.39
N LYS A 226 1.73 -12.73 15.57
CA LYS A 226 2.45 -12.56 16.83
C LYS A 226 1.99 -13.67 17.74
N ASP A 227 2.77 -14.74 17.85
CA ASP A 227 2.41 -15.79 18.80
C ASP A 227 2.65 -15.33 20.25
N ARG A 228 2.00 -16.02 21.18
CA ARG A 228 2.18 -15.81 22.62
C ARG A 228 3.52 -16.35 23.10
N ALA A 229 3.94 -17.49 22.56
CA ALA A 229 5.16 -18.22 22.90
C ALA A 229 6.40 -17.69 22.17
N GLU A 230 6.22 -16.98 21.05
CA GLU A 230 7.28 -16.23 20.36
C GLU A 230 7.67 -14.99 21.19
N ARG A 231 8.53 -15.22 22.18
CA ARG A 231 9.07 -14.21 23.08
C ARG A 231 10.59 -14.31 23.07
N ARG A 232 11.24 -13.15 23.24
CA ARG A 232 12.69 -13.11 23.45
C ARG A 232 13.04 -13.91 24.73
N PRO A 233 14.19 -14.60 24.78
CA PRO A 233 14.68 -15.21 26.01
C PRO A 233 14.65 -14.20 27.17
N GLY A 234 14.20 -14.64 28.34
CA GLY A 234 14.05 -13.77 29.53
C GLY A 234 12.71 -13.03 29.64
N TYR A 235 11.89 -12.97 28.58
CA TYR A 235 10.55 -12.37 28.67
C TYR A 235 9.48 -13.40 29.07
N ALA A 236 8.61 -13.01 30.00
CA ALA A 236 7.50 -13.85 30.42
C ALA A 236 6.51 -14.11 29.27
N ILE A 237 6.05 -15.35 29.17
CA ILE A 237 5.01 -15.74 28.23
C ILE A 237 3.65 -15.29 28.79
N ASP A 238 3.03 -14.29 28.17
CA ASP A 238 1.71 -13.77 28.54
C ASP A 238 0.69 -14.89 28.72
N SER A 239 -0.23 -14.85 29.68
CA SER A 239 -1.34 -15.82 29.72
C SER A 239 -2.21 -15.74 28.44
N ARG A 240 -2.94 -16.81 28.11
CA ARG A 240 -3.81 -16.83 26.91
C ARG A 240 -4.78 -15.64 26.87
N TRP A 241 -5.39 -15.30 28.01
CA TRP A 241 -6.33 -14.19 28.11
C TRP A 241 -5.65 -12.82 27.99
N ALA A 242 -4.50 -12.64 28.65
CA ALA A 242 -3.72 -11.40 28.56
C ALA A 242 -3.27 -11.14 27.12
N HIS A 243 -2.77 -12.18 26.45
CA HIS A 243 -2.40 -12.14 25.04
C HIS A 243 -3.59 -11.80 24.15
N PHE A 244 -4.73 -12.49 24.31
CA PHE A 244 -5.94 -12.21 23.54
C PHE A 244 -6.41 -10.76 23.69
N ARG A 245 -6.42 -10.21 24.92
CA ARG A 245 -6.81 -8.81 25.15
C ARG A 245 -5.84 -7.83 24.48
N LYS A 246 -4.54 -8.05 24.60
CA LYS A 246 -3.49 -7.23 23.96
C LYS A 246 -3.65 -7.30 22.43
N ARG A 247 -3.67 -8.50 21.87
CA ARG A 247 -3.79 -8.72 20.42
C ARG A 247 -5.09 -8.16 19.87
N SER A 248 -6.22 -8.32 20.55
CA SER A 248 -7.51 -7.77 20.10
C SER A 248 -7.53 -6.24 20.07
N ARG A 249 -6.81 -5.56 20.98
CA ARG A 249 -6.65 -4.09 20.92
C ARG A 249 -5.75 -3.68 19.76
N GLU A 250 -4.62 -4.35 19.60
CA GLU A 250 -3.69 -4.10 18.48
C GLU A 250 -4.39 -4.30 17.13
N VAL A 251 -5.05 -5.46 16.92
CA VAL A 251 -5.76 -5.78 15.67
C VAL A 251 -6.85 -4.74 15.37
N ARG A 252 -7.65 -4.32 16.37
CA ARG A 252 -8.64 -3.26 16.15
C ARG A 252 -8.01 -1.91 15.80
N SER A 253 -6.86 -1.57 16.38
CA SER A 253 -6.14 -0.36 16.01
C SER A 253 -5.61 -0.45 14.59
N TYR A 254 -5.02 -1.59 14.25
CA TYR A 254 -4.46 -1.88 12.95
C TYR A 254 -5.51 -1.86 11.84
N LEU A 255 -6.65 -2.53 12.04
CA LEU A 255 -7.76 -2.52 11.06
C LEU A 255 -8.30 -1.11 10.82
N ARG A 256 -8.40 -0.27 11.86
CA ARG A 256 -8.81 1.14 11.69
C ARG A 256 -7.78 1.93 10.89
N ALA A 257 -6.49 1.73 11.15
CA ALA A 257 -5.42 2.39 10.43
C ALA A 257 -5.38 1.96 8.96
N TRP A 258 -5.54 0.66 8.68
CA TRP A 258 -5.66 0.11 7.33
C TRP A 258 -6.87 0.65 6.56
N LEU A 259 -8.01 0.80 7.23
CA LEU A 259 -9.18 1.40 6.59
C LEU A 259 -8.89 2.87 6.20
N GLY A 260 -8.20 3.62 7.06
CA GLY A 260 -7.74 4.97 6.74
C GLY A 260 -6.79 4.99 5.54
N LEU A 261 -5.79 4.12 5.54
CA LEU A 261 -4.83 3.97 4.44
C LEU A 261 -5.53 3.58 3.13
N PHE A 262 -6.51 2.67 3.17
CA PHE A 262 -7.28 2.28 2.00
C PHE A 262 -7.98 3.48 1.34
N PHE A 263 -8.64 4.33 2.13
CA PHE A 263 -9.30 5.51 1.59
C PHE A 263 -8.31 6.59 1.13
N GLU A 264 -7.16 6.71 1.78
CA GLU A 264 -6.08 7.59 1.34
C GLU A 264 -5.53 7.14 -0.03
N MET A 265 -5.27 5.84 -0.21
CA MET A 265 -4.80 5.30 -1.49
C MET A 265 -5.88 5.37 -2.57
N GLN A 266 -7.16 5.23 -2.20
CA GLN A 266 -8.25 5.47 -3.13
C GLN A 266 -8.31 6.94 -3.57
N GLU A 267 -8.15 7.88 -2.65
CA GLU A 267 -8.10 9.31 -2.96
C GLU A 267 -6.92 9.64 -3.87
N LEU A 268 -5.76 9.07 -3.55
CA LEU A 268 -4.56 9.18 -4.36
C LEU A 268 -4.84 8.69 -5.79
N TRP A 269 -5.39 7.47 -5.93
CA TRP A 269 -5.77 6.92 -7.23
C TRP A 269 -6.77 7.80 -7.99
N LEU A 270 -7.79 8.35 -7.34
CA LEU A 270 -8.74 9.24 -8.02
C LEU A 270 -8.07 10.50 -8.60
N GLN A 271 -7.05 11.03 -7.90
CA GLN A 271 -6.31 12.22 -8.31
C GLN A 271 -5.21 11.94 -9.35
N THR A 272 -4.69 10.71 -9.42
CA THR A 272 -3.53 10.38 -10.26
C THR A 272 -3.77 9.33 -11.34
N ARG A 273 -4.93 8.68 -11.37
CA ARG A 273 -5.23 7.61 -12.34
C ARG A 273 -5.02 8.08 -13.78
N ILE A 274 -4.39 7.21 -14.57
CA ILE A 274 -4.09 7.48 -15.97
C ILE A 274 -5.37 7.23 -16.79
N PRO A 275 -5.83 8.16 -17.64
CA PRO A 275 -7.09 8.01 -18.40
C PRO A 275 -7.19 6.74 -19.28
N ALA A 276 -6.05 6.20 -19.70
CA ALA A 276 -5.95 4.94 -20.46
C ALA A 276 -6.36 3.69 -19.65
N GLU A 277 -6.49 3.78 -18.31
CA GLU A 277 -7.12 2.74 -17.49
C GLU A 277 -8.56 2.42 -17.97
N SER A 278 -9.24 3.38 -18.60
CA SER A 278 -10.56 3.15 -19.21
C SER A 278 -10.55 2.17 -20.39
N LEU A 279 -9.39 1.96 -21.05
CA LEU A 279 -9.19 0.92 -22.07
C LEU A 279 -8.94 -0.45 -21.42
N ARG A 280 -8.15 -0.52 -20.33
CA ARG A 280 -7.95 -1.75 -19.53
C ARG A 280 -9.26 -2.25 -18.90
N VAL A 281 -10.15 -1.38 -18.40
CA VAL A 281 -11.50 -1.78 -17.94
C VAL A 281 -12.28 -2.50 -19.05
N ARG A 282 -12.10 -2.10 -20.31
CA ARG A 282 -12.80 -2.70 -21.45
C ARG A 282 -12.30 -4.14 -21.70
N ALA A 283 -10.99 -4.37 -21.56
CA ALA A 283 -10.37 -5.69 -21.63
C ALA A 283 -10.68 -6.57 -20.40
N LEU A 284 -10.56 -6.01 -19.19
CA LEU A 284 -10.90 -6.67 -17.92
C LEU A 284 -12.39 -7.04 -17.88
N ARG A 285 -13.29 -6.20 -18.40
CA ARG A 285 -14.73 -6.49 -18.54
C ARG A 285 -15.00 -7.63 -19.52
N LYS A 286 -14.16 -7.78 -20.57
CA LYS A 286 -14.23 -8.90 -21.53
C LYS A 286 -13.80 -10.21 -20.86
N HIS A 287 -12.75 -10.19 -20.03
CA HIS A 287 -12.29 -11.35 -19.25
C HIS A 287 -13.20 -11.71 -18.06
N LEU A 288 -13.63 -10.72 -17.28
CA LEU A 288 -14.57 -10.89 -16.17
C LEU A 288 -15.98 -11.24 -16.65
N GLY A 289 -16.33 -10.96 -17.91
CA GLY A 289 -17.55 -11.51 -18.53
C GLY A 289 -17.56 -13.05 -18.54
N GLY A 290 -16.39 -13.67 -18.67
CA GLY A 290 -16.18 -15.13 -18.56
C GLY A 290 -16.23 -15.64 -17.11
N TYR A 291 -15.68 -14.89 -16.15
CA TYR A 291 -15.80 -15.23 -14.73
C TYR A 291 -17.20 -14.99 -14.17
N ALA A 292 -17.91 -13.94 -14.62
CA ALA A 292 -19.29 -13.65 -14.24
C ALA A 292 -20.26 -14.70 -14.79
N THR A 293 -19.93 -15.39 -15.89
CA THR A 293 -20.67 -16.58 -16.34
C THR A 293 -20.41 -17.78 -15.44
N GLY A 294 -19.17 -17.97 -14.96
CA GLY A 294 -18.83 -18.97 -13.94
C GLY A 294 -19.50 -18.71 -12.58
N VAL A 295 -19.45 -17.47 -12.07
CA VAL A 295 -20.13 -17.04 -10.84
C VAL A 295 -21.64 -17.08 -11.00
N LYS A 296 -22.21 -16.77 -12.17
CA LYS A 296 -23.64 -17.00 -12.47
C LYS A 296 -24.00 -18.49 -12.41
N ARG A 297 -23.12 -19.38 -12.88
CA ARG A 297 -23.32 -20.84 -12.84
C ARG A 297 -23.25 -21.35 -11.41
N SER A 298 -22.26 -20.89 -10.64
CA SER A 298 -22.12 -21.19 -9.21
C SER A 298 -23.26 -20.61 -8.37
N LEU A 299 -23.70 -19.38 -8.63
CA LEU A 299 -24.88 -18.79 -7.99
C LEU A 299 -26.17 -19.50 -8.38
N ARG A 300 -26.37 -19.91 -9.64
CA ARG A 300 -27.50 -20.77 -10.02
C ARG A 300 -27.46 -22.10 -9.28
N SER A 301 -26.30 -22.74 -9.21
CA SER A 301 -26.15 -24.00 -8.48
C SER A 301 -26.33 -23.83 -6.96
N ALA A 302 -25.92 -22.70 -6.39
CA ALA A 302 -26.14 -22.35 -4.99
C ALA A 302 -27.60 -21.97 -4.74
N GLN A 303 -28.28 -21.39 -5.72
CA GLN A 303 -29.70 -21.03 -5.69
C GLN A 303 -30.60 -22.26 -5.88
N GLU A 304 -30.20 -23.25 -6.69
CA GLU A 304 -30.82 -24.58 -6.79
C GLU A 304 -30.64 -25.39 -5.50
N ARG A 305 -29.45 -25.34 -4.89
CA ARG A 305 -29.18 -25.90 -3.55
C ARG A 305 -29.98 -25.18 -2.47
N LEU A 306 -30.06 -23.84 -2.49
CA LEU A 306 -30.92 -23.08 -1.58
C LEU A 306 -32.39 -23.42 -1.79
N HIS A 307 -32.85 -23.65 -3.03
CA HIS A 307 -34.23 -24.02 -3.32
C HIS A 307 -34.58 -25.43 -2.81
N THR A 308 -33.64 -26.38 -2.84
CA THR A 308 -33.81 -27.71 -2.26
C THR A 308 -33.74 -27.69 -0.73
N THR A 309 -32.81 -26.93 -0.14
CA THR A 309 -32.72 -26.75 1.32
C THR A 309 -33.91 -25.95 1.89
N VAL A 310 -34.37 -24.91 1.19
CA VAL A 310 -35.58 -24.14 1.53
C VAL A 310 -36.84 -24.95 1.23
N GLY A 311 -36.83 -25.86 0.25
CA GLY A 311 -37.90 -26.84 0.02
C GLY A 311 -38.03 -27.81 1.21
N TYR A 312 -36.91 -28.37 1.67
CA TYR A 312 -36.87 -29.24 2.84
C TYR A 312 -37.26 -28.51 4.14
N MET A 313 -36.78 -27.27 4.33
CA MET A 313 -37.21 -26.42 5.46
C MET A 313 -38.68 -25.99 5.32
N ARG A 314 -39.18 -25.77 4.11
CA ARG A 314 -40.59 -25.47 3.85
C ARG A 314 -41.46 -26.68 4.18
N ASP A 315 -41.07 -27.90 3.85
CA ASP A 315 -41.86 -29.08 4.17
C ASP A 315 -41.90 -29.33 5.70
N VAL A 316 -40.78 -29.12 6.40
CA VAL A 316 -40.71 -29.18 7.87
C VAL A 316 -41.51 -28.05 8.54
N VAL A 317 -41.44 -26.82 8.00
CA VAL A 317 -42.18 -25.66 8.51
C VAL A 317 -43.66 -25.75 8.15
N MET A 318 -44.05 -26.32 7.01
CA MET A 318 -45.44 -26.50 6.60
C MET A 318 -46.11 -27.65 7.36
N HIS A 319 -45.38 -28.73 7.68
CA HIS A 319 -45.89 -29.79 8.56
C HIS A 319 -46.11 -29.29 10.00
N ASN A 320 -45.24 -28.40 10.49
CA ASN A 320 -45.42 -27.72 11.78
C ASN A 320 -46.44 -26.56 11.71
N ALA A 321 -46.62 -25.91 10.55
CA ALA A 321 -47.59 -24.84 10.35
C ALA A 321 -49.00 -25.38 10.15
N GLU A 322 -49.22 -26.57 9.56
CA GLU A 322 -50.54 -27.22 9.51
C GLU A 322 -51.04 -27.58 10.92
N SER A 323 -50.13 -27.96 11.83
CA SER A 323 -50.42 -28.14 13.27
C SER A 323 -50.76 -26.84 14.01
N LEU A 324 -50.38 -25.67 13.48
CA LEU A 324 -50.63 -24.35 14.06
C LEU A 324 -51.77 -23.59 13.38
N LEU A 325 -52.06 -23.90 12.11
CA LEU A 325 -53.10 -23.27 11.28
C LEU A 325 -54.50 -23.86 11.52
N THR A 326 -54.63 -25.01 12.19
CA THR A 326 -55.90 -25.48 12.78
C THR A 326 -56.35 -24.61 13.96
N THR A 327 -55.42 -23.89 14.60
CA THR A 327 -55.67 -23.10 15.82
C THR A 327 -55.93 -21.61 15.55
N LEU A 328 -55.61 -21.10 14.35
CA LEU A 328 -55.72 -19.67 14.02
C LEU A 328 -56.43 -19.44 12.68
N ARG A 329 -57.75 -19.66 12.66
CA ARG A 329 -58.63 -19.16 11.59
C ARG A 329 -59.03 -17.71 11.89
N SER A 330 -58.41 -16.75 11.22
CA SER A 330 -59.08 -15.50 10.84
C SER A 330 -58.69 -15.11 9.40
N PRO A 331 -59.66 -14.75 8.53
CA PRO A 331 -59.41 -14.53 7.12
C PRO A 331 -59.18 -13.04 6.85
N LYS A 332 -58.00 -12.69 6.31
CA LYS A 332 -57.76 -11.61 5.32
C LYS A 332 -56.28 -11.27 5.25
N LEU A 333 -55.65 -11.54 4.10
CA LEU A 333 -54.55 -10.72 3.54
C LEU A 333 -54.40 -11.04 2.04
N PRO A 334 -54.58 -10.06 1.13
CA PRO A 334 -54.64 -10.29 -0.31
C PRO A 334 -53.29 -10.21 -1.03
N ASP A 335 -53.35 -10.62 -2.30
CA ASP A 335 -52.35 -10.91 -3.35
C ASP A 335 -51.29 -9.82 -3.70
N ALA A 336 -50.90 -8.93 -2.77
CA ALA A 336 -49.94 -7.85 -3.00
C ALA A 336 -48.46 -8.31 -3.03
N SER A 337 -48.14 -9.44 -2.37
CA SER A 337 -46.77 -9.93 -2.21
C SER A 337 -46.16 -10.53 -3.49
N LYS A 338 -47.00 -11.00 -4.43
CA LYS A 338 -46.54 -11.61 -5.70
C LYS A 338 -46.16 -10.58 -6.76
N ARG A 339 -46.81 -9.41 -6.80
CA ARG A 339 -46.42 -8.31 -7.71
C ARG A 339 -45.08 -7.70 -7.31
N ILE A 340 -44.87 -7.40 -6.03
CA ILE A 340 -43.64 -6.75 -5.53
C ILE A 340 -42.37 -7.59 -5.78
N ARG A 341 -42.46 -8.92 -5.73
CA ARG A 341 -41.32 -9.82 -5.99
C ARG A 341 -40.85 -9.82 -7.44
N LYS A 342 -41.76 -9.75 -8.42
CA LYS A 342 -41.41 -9.84 -9.84
C LYS A 342 -40.93 -8.49 -10.40
N THR A 343 -41.59 -7.38 -10.06
CA THR A 343 -41.14 -6.04 -10.47
C THR A 343 -39.90 -5.60 -9.72
N GLY A 344 -39.74 -5.92 -8.42
CA GLY A 344 -38.56 -5.56 -7.65
C GLY A 344 -37.27 -6.19 -8.18
N LEU A 345 -37.27 -7.49 -8.51
CA LEU A 345 -36.09 -8.20 -9.04
C LEU A 345 -35.73 -7.78 -10.47
N LEU A 346 -36.71 -7.61 -11.36
CA LEU A 346 -36.48 -7.13 -12.73
C LEU A 346 -36.04 -5.65 -12.76
N TRP A 347 -36.57 -4.83 -11.84
CA TRP A 347 -36.13 -3.45 -11.64
C TRP A 347 -34.70 -3.41 -11.10
N TRP A 348 -34.35 -4.24 -10.11
CA TRP A 348 -32.97 -4.38 -9.62
C TRP A 348 -32.00 -4.84 -10.71
N HIS A 349 -32.38 -5.80 -11.54
CA HIS A 349 -31.54 -6.26 -12.64
C HIS A 349 -31.32 -5.17 -13.71
N ARG A 350 -32.39 -4.45 -14.09
CA ARG A 350 -32.30 -3.32 -15.03
C ARG A 350 -31.58 -2.11 -14.42
N LEU A 351 -31.67 -1.91 -13.11
CA LEU A 351 -30.92 -0.89 -12.38
C LEU A 351 -29.43 -1.24 -12.39
N LEU A 352 -29.06 -2.49 -12.11
CA LEU A 352 -27.67 -2.96 -12.15
C LEU A 352 -27.07 -2.95 -13.57
N GLU A 353 -27.88 -3.16 -14.61
CA GLU A 353 -27.45 -3.04 -16.01
C GLU A 353 -27.35 -1.58 -16.50
N LYS A 354 -28.19 -0.66 -15.99
CA LYS A 354 -28.17 0.77 -16.31
C LYS A 354 -27.20 1.60 -15.45
N ILE A 355 -26.86 1.11 -14.26
CA ILE A 355 -25.72 1.65 -13.52
C ILE A 355 -24.50 1.25 -14.35
N HIS A 356 -23.82 2.22 -14.97
CA HIS A 356 -22.47 2.00 -15.47
C HIS A 356 -21.54 1.66 -14.29
N VAL A 357 -21.63 0.45 -13.72
CA VAL A 357 -21.08 0.08 -12.39
C VAL A 357 -19.58 0.39 -12.26
N LEU A 358 -18.85 0.42 -13.38
CA LEU A 358 -17.41 0.69 -13.45
C LEU A 358 -17.05 2.09 -13.97
N SER A 359 -18.01 2.93 -14.35
CA SER A 359 -17.71 4.29 -14.80
C SER A 359 -17.46 5.20 -13.61
N VAL A 360 -16.20 5.47 -13.29
CA VAL A 360 -15.82 6.51 -12.31
C VAL A 360 -15.66 7.89 -12.99
N ARG A 361 -16.24 8.05 -14.20
CA ARG A 361 -16.15 9.29 -14.99
C ARG A 361 -16.73 10.46 -14.19
N GLY A 362 -15.97 11.56 -14.14
CA GLY A 362 -16.37 12.80 -13.46
C GLY A 362 -16.13 12.83 -11.95
N ILE A 363 -15.58 11.78 -11.34
CA ILE A 363 -15.18 11.80 -9.92
C ILE A 363 -13.66 11.91 -9.83
N SER A 364 -13.15 13.08 -9.47
CA SER A 364 -11.71 13.35 -9.28
C SER A 364 -11.25 13.26 -7.82
N THR A 365 -12.18 13.27 -6.86
CA THR A 365 -11.87 13.29 -5.42
C THR A 365 -13.03 12.75 -4.57
N ARG A 366 -12.71 12.18 -3.42
CA ARG A 366 -13.58 11.79 -2.31
C ARG A 366 -13.96 12.96 -1.41
N ARG A 367 -13.37 14.15 -1.54
CA ARG A 367 -13.55 15.29 -0.61
C ARG A 367 -15.01 15.54 -0.20
N ASN A 368 -15.95 15.50 -1.15
CA ASN A 368 -17.38 15.70 -0.87
C ASN A 368 -18.00 14.55 -0.04
N LEU A 369 -17.60 13.30 -0.31
CA LEU A 369 -18.04 12.13 0.44
C LEU A 369 -17.45 12.15 1.85
N ASP A 370 -16.16 12.42 1.98
CA ASP A 370 -15.48 12.47 3.27
C ASP A 370 -16.03 13.61 4.15
N HIS A 371 -16.31 14.78 3.56
CA HIS A 371 -17.00 15.87 4.26
C HIS A 371 -18.40 15.43 4.72
N PHE A 372 -19.19 14.80 3.85
CA PHE A 372 -20.51 14.29 4.20
C PHE A 372 -20.47 13.30 5.37
N TRP A 373 -19.53 12.35 5.36
CA TRP A 373 -19.40 11.37 6.44
C TRP A 373 -18.87 11.99 7.74
N LYS A 374 -17.92 12.92 7.67
CA LYS A 374 -17.46 13.68 8.84
C LYS A 374 -18.63 14.41 9.50
N GLU A 375 -19.43 15.14 8.72
CA GLU A 375 -20.63 15.82 9.21
C GLU A 375 -21.67 14.84 9.77
N THR A 376 -21.90 13.72 9.09
CA THR A 376 -22.84 12.70 9.56
C THR A 376 -22.41 12.10 10.90
N ILE A 377 -21.12 11.74 11.05
CA ILE A 377 -20.55 11.21 12.29
C ILE A 377 -20.60 12.26 13.41
N LEU A 378 -20.29 13.53 13.11
CA LEU A 378 -20.39 14.62 14.08
C LEU A 378 -21.83 14.81 14.58
N ASN A 379 -22.81 14.78 13.66
CA ASN A 379 -24.22 14.87 14.03
C ASN A 379 -24.69 13.65 14.83
N LEU A 380 -24.24 12.43 14.50
CA LEU A 380 -24.51 11.22 15.29
C LEU A 380 -23.94 11.34 16.72
N ARG A 381 -22.67 11.76 16.85
CA ARG A 381 -22.02 11.95 18.16
C ARG A 381 -22.70 13.01 19.01
N ARG A 382 -23.18 14.09 18.38
CA ARG A 382 -23.95 15.16 19.03
C ARG A 382 -25.43 14.81 19.24
N ARG A 383 -25.86 13.60 18.87
CA ARG A 383 -27.27 13.13 18.93
C ARG A 383 -28.25 13.99 18.12
N ASN A 384 -27.78 14.71 17.11
CA ASN A 384 -28.58 15.55 16.21
C ASN A 384 -29.15 14.72 15.05
N TYR A 385 -29.92 13.68 15.37
CA TYR A 385 -30.37 12.69 14.37
C TYR A 385 -31.25 13.31 13.27
N TRP A 386 -32.02 14.35 13.59
CA TRP A 386 -32.86 15.09 12.64
C TRP A 386 -32.08 15.82 11.53
N ARG A 387 -30.78 16.08 11.72
CA ARG A 387 -29.92 16.67 10.67
C ARG A 387 -29.41 15.64 9.67
N ILE A 388 -29.63 14.35 9.92
CA ILE A 388 -29.13 13.25 9.07
C ILE A 388 -30.24 12.85 8.11
N ASN A 389 -30.02 13.07 6.82
CA ASN A 389 -30.95 12.63 5.79
C ASN A 389 -30.67 11.15 5.43
N PRO A 390 -31.57 10.20 5.76
CA PRO A 390 -31.33 8.76 5.53
C PRO A 390 -31.22 8.42 4.04
N PHE A 391 -31.92 9.12 3.16
CA PHE A 391 -31.77 8.97 1.71
C PHE A 391 -30.37 9.39 1.25
N LYS A 392 -29.85 10.53 1.72
CA LYS A 392 -28.48 10.96 1.40
C LYS A 392 -27.45 9.97 1.94
N VAL A 393 -27.65 9.43 3.16
CA VAL A 393 -26.78 8.39 3.73
C VAL A 393 -26.76 7.16 2.85
N PHE A 394 -27.94 6.65 2.46
CA PHE A 394 -28.04 5.47 1.59
C PHE A 394 -27.35 5.67 0.24
N TRP A 395 -27.60 6.79 -0.44
CA TRP A 395 -27.00 7.05 -1.75
C TRP A 395 -25.49 7.31 -1.68
N ASN A 396 -25.00 8.03 -0.67
CA ASN A 396 -23.56 8.22 -0.48
C ASN A 396 -22.85 6.92 -0.07
N PHE A 397 -23.52 6.05 0.70
CA PHE A 397 -23.02 4.71 0.98
C PHE A 397 -22.90 3.86 -0.28
N LEU A 398 -23.92 3.83 -1.15
CA LEU A 398 -23.83 3.15 -2.44
C LEU A 398 -22.73 3.72 -3.34
N ARG A 399 -22.54 5.04 -3.31
CA ARG A 399 -21.46 5.71 -4.06
C ARG A 399 -20.08 5.28 -3.54
N ASP A 400 -19.89 5.21 -2.23
CA ASP A 400 -18.65 4.72 -1.62
C ASP A 400 -18.41 3.24 -1.94
N LEU A 401 -19.42 2.39 -1.81
CA LEU A 401 -19.30 0.97 -2.17
C LEU A 401 -18.85 0.81 -3.62
N ARG A 402 -19.41 1.59 -4.54
CA ARG A 402 -19.02 1.57 -5.96
C ARG A 402 -17.59 2.04 -6.18
N LEU A 403 -17.17 3.12 -5.51
CA LEU A 403 -15.81 3.64 -5.62
C LEU A 403 -14.78 2.65 -5.07
N SER A 404 -15.03 2.11 -3.88
CA SER A 404 -14.20 1.09 -3.25
C SER A 404 -14.12 -0.18 -4.08
N PHE A 405 -15.24 -0.66 -4.60
CA PHE A 405 -15.24 -1.82 -5.49
C PHE A 405 -14.43 -1.56 -6.76
N SER A 406 -14.57 -0.38 -7.37
CA SER A 406 -13.81 -0.01 -8.57
C SER A 406 -12.31 0.02 -8.27
N PHE A 407 -11.90 0.76 -7.23
CA PHE A 407 -10.51 0.87 -6.81
C PHE A 407 -9.87 -0.49 -6.52
N THR A 408 -10.55 -1.35 -5.76
CA THR A 408 -10.09 -2.71 -5.47
C THR A 408 -9.98 -3.55 -6.74
N LEU A 409 -10.92 -3.44 -7.68
CA LEU A 409 -10.87 -4.17 -8.94
C LEU A 409 -9.68 -3.74 -9.80
N PHE A 410 -9.41 -2.44 -9.88
CA PHE A 410 -8.26 -1.92 -10.61
C PHE A 410 -6.93 -2.36 -9.99
N MET A 411 -6.84 -2.26 -8.66
CA MET A 411 -5.69 -2.75 -7.90
C MET A 411 -5.42 -4.22 -8.21
N LEU A 412 -6.41 -5.09 -8.02
CA LEU A 412 -6.26 -6.53 -8.26
C LEU A 412 -6.06 -6.92 -9.74
N GLY A 413 -6.52 -6.07 -10.67
CA GLY A 413 -6.46 -6.32 -12.11
C GLY A 413 -5.09 -6.13 -12.75
N GLU A 414 -4.09 -5.58 -12.04
CA GLU A 414 -2.72 -5.42 -12.57
C GLU A 414 -2.03 -6.77 -12.83
N ARG A 415 -2.21 -7.77 -11.95
CA ARG A 415 -1.51 -9.07 -12.07
C ARG A 415 -2.11 -10.03 -13.12
N VAL A 416 -3.06 -9.57 -13.93
CA VAL A 416 -3.79 -10.39 -14.91
C VAL A 416 -3.33 -10.09 -16.34
N PHE A 417 -2.38 -9.18 -16.55
CA PHE A 417 -1.89 -8.80 -17.88
C PHE A 417 -0.38 -8.71 -17.95
#